data_AF-A0A8J4PTK5-F1
#
_entry.id   AF-A0A8J4PTK5-F1
#
_cell.length_a   1.000
_cell.length_b   1.000
_cell.length_c   1.000
_cell.angle_alpha   90.00
_cell.angle_beta   90.00
_cell.angle_gamma   90.00
#
_symmetry.space_group_name_H-M   'P 1'
#
loop_
_entity.id
_entity.type
_entity.pdbx_description
1 polymer ?
#
loop_
_entity_poly.entity_id
_entity_poly.type
_entity_poly.pdbx_seq_one_letter_code
_entity_poly.pdbx_strand_id
1 'polypeptide(L)'
;MVKSLNNKIVADTPRNIQRSTKLNTLPQIKFQQINDDKIASAIKISRNGYLYHRDSDTVDKNTILNRNCTHIDAVYTWVNGSDPHFIKKRSEAGFDVHSDLERYRDLGTLKYSLRGIELFAPWIKNIWILTDSQIPDYINLDIPSKIKFIYHESFFANRSHLPTFSSVSIESNFYNLPEEVSNCFLYFNDDVLLKEPVEPSDFFDDEYNQVLFEVNDPVGMYMYKHFNELDAYHKSLVLSSQLLDSIWKDYGKNRMKSDHGVQVFDRKVLLRMHQEIGDQLCMASSHKKRDNHDPQLAFIYNQYVKRYAQQYRAKTGFNFYGGLVEGLAHTKQMFSDALSHPTAKVMCLNDGLNNHHTEYTQVLEQVKSILDAQYPISPPWETQS
;
A
#
# COMPACT_ATOMS: atom_id res chain seq x y z
N MET A 1 50.34 23.65 8.27
CA MET A 1 49.99 23.35 9.67
C MET A 1 49.93 24.65 10.45
N VAL A 2 48.74 25.20 10.67
CA VAL A 2 48.54 26.44 11.43
C VAL A 2 47.63 26.12 12.61
N LYS A 3 48.17 26.29 13.83
CA LYS A 3 47.48 26.26 15.13
C LYS A 3 47.10 27.70 15.51
N SER A 4 45.90 27.90 16.07
CA SER A 4 45.50 29.12 16.82
C SER A 4 44.94 28.68 18.19
N LEU A 5 45.56 29.11 19.31
CA LEU A 5 45.11 30.17 20.26
C LEU A 5 43.88 29.76 21.11
N ASN A 6 43.98 29.40 22.40
CA ASN A 6 44.20 30.18 23.65
C ASN A 6 43.17 31.27 24.02
N ASN A 7 42.45 31.07 25.15
CA ASN A 7 42.19 31.96 26.33
C ASN A 7 40.85 31.56 27.04
N LYS A 8 40.78 31.15 28.33
CA LYS A 8 40.86 31.86 29.65
C LYS A 8 39.79 32.98 29.79
N ILE A 9 38.98 33.22 30.85
CA ILE A 9 38.96 32.94 32.32
C ILE A 9 37.57 33.47 32.86
N VAL A 10 36.78 32.72 33.67
CA VAL A 10 36.43 32.86 35.13
C VAL A 10 35.19 33.72 35.54
N ALA A 11 34.32 33.04 36.33
CA ALA A 11 33.42 33.39 37.46
C ALA A 11 32.51 34.65 37.47
N ASP A 12 31.23 34.47 37.84
CA ASP A 12 30.76 34.68 39.24
C ASP A 12 29.31 34.25 39.47
N THR A 13 28.99 33.83 40.70
CA THR A 13 27.64 33.54 41.23
C THR A 13 27.41 34.36 42.50
N PRO A 14 26.18 34.78 42.82
CA PRO A 14 25.74 34.66 44.23
C PRO A 14 24.25 34.33 44.47
N ARG A 15 24.05 33.26 45.27
CA ARG A 15 23.16 32.99 46.43
C ARG A 15 21.77 33.66 46.62
N ASN A 16 20.80 32.76 46.85
CA ASN A 16 19.78 32.64 47.93
C ASN A 16 18.85 33.80 48.31
N ILE A 17 17.53 33.54 48.18
CA ILE A 17 16.47 33.97 49.12
C ILE A 17 15.49 32.80 49.34
N GLN A 18 15.07 32.60 50.59
CA GLN A 18 14.25 31.49 51.13
C GLN A 18 12.81 31.94 51.47
N ARG A 19 11.84 30.99 51.40
CA ARG A 19 10.52 30.90 52.09
C ARG A 19 9.38 31.83 51.59
N SER A 20 8.08 31.48 51.51
CA SER A 20 7.27 30.47 52.21
C SER A 20 5.91 30.10 51.51
N THR A 21 5.40 28.91 51.87
CA THR A 21 4.01 28.49 52.21
C THR A 21 2.82 28.37 51.22
N LYS A 22 2.36 27.11 51.12
CA LYS A 22 0.99 26.53 51.29
C LYS A 22 -0.13 26.69 50.23
N LEU A 23 -0.51 25.50 49.71
CA LEU A 23 -1.84 24.91 49.46
C LEU A 23 -2.93 25.72 48.72
N ASN A 24 -3.40 25.19 47.57
CA ASN A 24 -4.75 24.61 47.47
C ASN A 24 -5.01 23.86 46.14
N THR A 25 -5.18 22.54 46.27
CA THR A 25 -6.23 21.66 45.69
C THR A 25 -6.55 21.68 44.19
N LEU A 26 -6.13 20.62 43.47
CA LEU A 26 -6.75 20.14 42.23
C LEU A 26 -7.50 18.81 42.50
N PRO A 27 -8.59 18.50 41.78
CA PRO A 27 -9.56 17.49 42.18
C PRO A 27 -9.02 16.06 42.12
N GLN A 28 -9.26 15.27 43.16
CA GLN A 28 -9.15 13.81 43.09
C GLN A 28 -10.30 13.25 42.25
N ILE A 29 -9.97 12.68 41.09
CA ILE A 29 -10.90 11.83 40.34
C ILE A 29 -10.83 10.43 40.97
N LYS A 30 -11.95 10.01 41.56
CA LYS A 30 -12.15 8.64 42.04
C LYS A 30 -12.20 7.70 40.85
N PHE A 31 -11.27 6.75 40.77
CA PHE A 31 -11.43 5.59 39.90
C PHE A 31 -12.56 4.73 40.46
N GLN A 32 -13.69 4.70 39.75
CA GLN A 32 -14.72 3.69 39.96
C GLN A 32 -14.16 2.37 39.41
N GLN A 33 -14.08 1.36 40.29
CA GLN A 33 -13.76 -0.02 39.92
C GLN A 33 -14.68 -0.48 38.81
N ILE A 34 -14.11 -0.84 37.66
CA ILE A 34 -14.80 -1.66 36.67
C ILE A 34 -14.50 -3.10 37.07
N ASN A 35 -15.56 -3.86 37.37
CA ASN A 35 -15.53 -5.27 37.73
C ASN A 35 -14.94 -6.13 36.61
N ASP A 36 -13.99 -6.99 36.97
CA ASP A 36 -13.14 -7.80 36.09
C ASP A 36 -13.72 -9.18 35.69
N ASP A 37 -15.03 -9.40 35.75
CA ASP A 37 -15.62 -10.74 35.50
C ASP A 37 -16.41 -10.90 34.19
N LYS A 38 -16.09 -10.11 33.15
CA LYS A 38 -16.69 -10.29 31.79
C LYS A 38 -15.69 -10.39 30.63
N ILE A 39 -14.39 -10.55 30.88
CA ILE A 39 -13.36 -10.72 29.83
C ILE A 39 -12.83 -12.18 29.77
N ALA A 40 -13.61 -13.15 30.26
CA ALA A 40 -13.23 -14.56 30.23
C ALA A 40 -14.22 -15.50 29.51
N SER A 41 -15.09 -14.99 28.64
CA SER A 41 -16.02 -15.87 27.90
C SER A 41 -16.35 -15.50 26.45
N ALA A 42 -15.49 -14.74 25.76
CA ALA A 42 -15.67 -14.41 24.34
C ALA A 42 -14.74 -15.21 23.41
N ILE A 43 -14.45 -16.47 23.72
CA ILE A 43 -13.79 -17.38 22.76
C ILE A 43 -14.58 -18.68 22.72
N LYS A 44 -15.69 -18.63 21.97
CA LYS A 44 -16.31 -19.83 21.39
C LYS A 44 -17.06 -19.48 20.09
N ILE A 45 -16.33 -19.69 19.00
CA ILE A 45 -16.75 -20.19 17.68
C ILE A 45 -17.59 -19.26 16.78
N SER A 46 -17.01 -18.94 15.61
CA SER A 46 -17.67 -18.94 14.29
C SER A 46 -16.57 -19.06 13.21
N ARG A 47 -16.25 -20.27 12.72
CA ARG A 47 -16.68 -20.82 11.42
C ARG A 47 -16.51 -19.87 10.22
N ASN A 48 -15.25 -19.57 9.90
CA ASN A 48 -14.65 -19.76 8.57
C ASN A 48 -13.16 -19.52 8.74
N GLY A 49 -12.33 -20.54 8.49
CA GLY A 49 -10.94 -20.59 8.95
C GLY A 49 -9.97 -19.66 8.23
N TYR A 50 -10.17 -18.34 8.25
CA TYR A 50 -9.39 -17.35 7.47
C TYR A 50 -8.50 -16.39 8.30
N LEU A 51 -8.68 -16.32 9.63
CA LEU A 51 -7.97 -15.34 10.47
C LEU A 51 -7.08 -16.04 11.50
N TYR A 52 -5.78 -15.70 11.54
CA TYR A 52 -4.83 -16.14 12.56
C TYR A 52 -4.57 -15.06 13.61
N HIS A 53 -4.23 -15.51 14.83
CA HIS A 53 -3.84 -14.78 16.05
C HIS A 53 -3.81 -13.23 15.99
N ARG A 54 -4.54 -12.60 16.93
CA ARG A 54 -4.36 -11.19 17.28
C ARG A 54 -2.96 -11.00 17.87
N ASP A 55 -2.08 -10.25 17.21
CA ASP A 55 -0.82 -9.80 17.84
C ASP A 55 -1.20 -8.72 18.88
N SER A 56 -1.38 -9.11 20.14
CA SER A 56 -1.69 -8.16 21.22
C SER A 56 -0.43 -7.85 22.02
N ASP A 57 0.19 -6.71 21.76
CA ASP A 57 1.02 -6.04 22.74
C ASP A 57 0.51 -4.60 22.89
N THR A 58 -0.32 -4.40 23.92
CA THR A 58 -0.87 -3.13 24.41
C THR A 58 -1.68 -2.30 23.40
N VAL A 59 -3.01 -2.34 23.53
CA VAL A 59 -3.93 -1.41 22.86
C VAL A 59 -3.56 0.02 23.30
N ASP A 60 -2.95 0.81 22.41
CA ASP A 60 -2.73 2.24 22.63
C ASP A 60 -4.09 2.90 22.94
N LYS A 61 -4.17 3.81 23.91
CA LYS A 61 -5.39 4.55 24.23
C LYS A 61 -5.92 5.37 23.04
N ASN A 62 -5.14 5.53 21.98
CA ASN A 62 -5.50 6.12 20.69
C ASN A 62 -5.94 5.09 19.61
N THR A 63 -6.31 3.87 20.00
CA THR A 63 -6.72 2.84 19.03
C THR A 63 -7.89 3.31 18.18
N ILE A 64 -7.77 3.12 16.87
CA ILE A 64 -8.81 3.32 15.87
C ILE A 64 -9.79 2.16 16.00
N LEU A 65 -10.75 2.31 16.91
CA LEU A 65 -11.72 1.27 17.28
C LEU A 65 -12.95 1.23 16.38
N ASN A 66 -13.21 2.28 15.60
CA ASN A 66 -14.34 2.31 14.66
C ASN A 66 -13.90 2.89 13.33
N ARG A 67 -13.89 2.07 12.29
CA ARG A 67 -13.49 2.45 10.92
C ARG A 67 -14.60 3.10 10.10
N ASN A 68 -15.86 3.00 10.55
CA ASN A 68 -17.04 3.49 9.81
C ASN A 68 -17.08 2.97 8.36
N CYS A 69 -16.84 1.67 8.18
CA CYS A 69 -16.92 1.03 6.87
C CYS A 69 -18.33 0.51 6.66
N THR A 70 -19.03 1.06 5.66
CA THR A 70 -20.39 0.63 5.29
C THR A 70 -20.39 -0.33 4.10
N HIS A 71 -19.27 -0.39 3.38
CA HIS A 71 -19.00 -1.23 2.23
C HIS A 71 -17.49 -1.21 1.96
N ILE A 72 -17.04 -2.07 1.06
CA ILE A 72 -15.65 -2.11 0.59
C ILE A 72 -15.63 -1.77 -0.89
N ASP A 73 -14.72 -0.88 -1.26
CA ASP A 73 -14.42 -0.53 -2.65
C ASP A 73 -13.09 -1.15 -3.10
N ALA A 74 -12.90 -1.25 -4.41
CA ALA A 74 -11.58 -1.49 -5.01
C ALA A 74 -11.02 -0.18 -5.54
N VAL A 75 -9.73 0.07 -5.32
CA VAL A 75 -8.98 1.20 -5.84
C VAL A 75 -7.83 0.67 -6.68
N TYR A 76 -7.72 1.15 -7.91
CA TYR A 76 -6.67 0.80 -8.85
C TYR A 76 -5.81 2.02 -9.15
N THR A 77 -4.50 1.84 -9.30
CA THR A 77 -3.66 2.79 -10.05
C THR A 77 -3.33 2.22 -11.41
N TRP A 78 -3.49 3.00 -12.47
CA TRP A 78 -3.16 2.57 -13.82
C TRP A 78 -2.75 3.74 -14.70
N VAL A 79 -1.80 3.47 -15.60
CA VAL A 79 -1.45 4.36 -16.70
C VAL A 79 -1.23 3.56 -17.98
N ASN A 80 -1.50 4.17 -19.13
CA ASN A 80 -1.09 3.65 -20.42
C ASN A 80 0.13 4.44 -20.92
N GLY A 81 1.31 3.84 -20.87
CA GLY A 81 2.56 4.44 -21.32
C GLY A 81 2.67 4.67 -22.83
N SER A 82 1.80 4.03 -23.63
CA SER A 82 1.73 4.22 -25.08
C SER A 82 0.84 5.41 -25.49
N ASP A 83 0.13 6.02 -24.54
CA ASP A 83 -0.69 7.21 -24.80
C ASP A 83 0.20 8.40 -25.23
N PRO A 84 -0.05 9.01 -26.40
CA PRO A 84 0.71 10.17 -26.87
C PRO A 84 0.74 11.34 -25.89
N HIS A 85 -0.33 11.58 -25.13
CA HIS A 85 -0.38 12.62 -24.11
C HIS A 85 0.55 12.31 -22.94
N PHE A 86 0.59 11.04 -22.49
CA PHE A 86 1.48 10.61 -21.43
C PHE A 86 2.95 10.69 -21.86
N ILE A 87 3.28 10.22 -23.07
CA ILE A 87 4.62 10.32 -23.67
C ILE A 87 5.06 11.78 -23.74
N LYS A 88 4.17 12.67 -24.21
CA LYS A 88 4.44 14.11 -24.27
C LYS A 88 4.72 14.69 -22.88
N LYS A 89 3.87 14.41 -21.87
CA LYS A 89 4.09 14.86 -20.48
C LYS A 89 5.44 14.39 -19.93
N ARG A 90 5.82 13.13 -20.18
CA ARG A 90 7.13 12.59 -19.75
C ARG A 90 8.30 13.32 -20.42
N SER A 91 8.20 13.54 -21.72
CA SER A 91 9.22 14.26 -22.49
C SER A 91 9.37 15.71 -22.02
N GLU A 92 8.26 16.43 -21.82
CA GLU A 92 8.24 17.82 -21.32
C GLU A 92 8.79 17.93 -19.89
N ALA A 93 8.63 16.88 -19.07
CA ALA A 93 9.23 16.79 -17.74
C ALA A 93 10.72 16.38 -17.75
N GLY A 94 11.34 16.22 -18.93
CA GLY A 94 12.76 15.93 -19.09
C GLY A 94 13.15 14.46 -18.96
N PHE A 95 12.20 13.53 -19.03
CA PHE A 95 12.49 12.09 -18.98
C PHE A 95 12.75 11.51 -20.37
N ASP A 96 13.68 10.55 -20.44
CA ASP A 96 13.84 9.70 -21.61
C ASP A 96 12.64 8.74 -21.72
N VAL A 97 11.84 8.92 -22.77
CA VAL A 97 10.63 8.13 -23.04
C VAL A 97 10.93 6.67 -23.40
N HIS A 98 12.19 6.36 -23.72
CA HIS A 98 12.66 4.99 -23.99
C HIS A 98 13.24 4.29 -22.75
N SER A 99 13.29 4.97 -21.60
CA SER A 99 13.75 4.43 -20.33
C SER A 99 12.60 3.94 -19.44
N ASP A 100 12.87 2.89 -18.65
CA ASP A 100 11.93 2.28 -17.70
C ASP A 100 10.59 1.89 -18.35
N LEU A 101 10.61 1.34 -19.56
CA LEU A 101 9.41 1.04 -20.34
C LEU A 101 8.47 0.08 -19.60
N GLU A 102 9.02 -0.91 -18.90
CA GLU A 102 8.29 -1.87 -18.08
C GLU A 102 7.47 -1.22 -16.95
N ARG A 103 7.81 0.01 -16.54
CA ARG A 103 7.06 0.73 -15.48
C ARG A 103 5.78 1.39 -15.97
N TYR A 104 5.67 1.59 -17.28
CA TYR A 104 4.56 2.33 -17.89
C TYR A 104 3.85 1.52 -18.97
N ARG A 105 4.38 0.35 -19.34
CA ARG A 105 3.78 -0.52 -20.34
C ARG A 105 2.46 -1.07 -19.82
N ASP A 106 1.40 -0.81 -20.56
CA ASP A 106 0.12 -1.47 -20.35
C ASP A 106 0.16 -2.86 -20.99
N LEU A 107 0.13 -3.91 -20.17
CA LEU A 107 0.05 -5.30 -20.62
C LEU A 107 -1.40 -5.75 -20.90
N GLY A 108 -2.38 -4.87 -20.72
CA GLY A 108 -3.80 -5.20 -20.80
C GLY A 108 -4.32 -5.99 -19.61
N THR A 109 -3.52 -6.14 -18.54
CA THR A 109 -3.85 -6.91 -17.34
C THR A 109 -4.97 -6.27 -16.53
N LEU A 110 -5.11 -4.94 -16.55
CA LEU A 110 -6.20 -4.22 -15.88
C LEU A 110 -7.57 -4.78 -16.28
N LYS A 111 -7.79 -5.02 -17.58
CA LYS A 111 -9.03 -5.60 -18.11
C LYS A 111 -9.39 -6.91 -17.39
N TYR A 112 -8.43 -7.81 -17.28
CA TYR A 112 -8.61 -9.11 -16.65
C TYR A 112 -8.73 -9.02 -15.13
N SER A 113 -8.02 -8.08 -14.49
CA SER A 113 -8.22 -7.78 -13.07
C SER A 113 -9.65 -7.31 -12.77
N LEU A 114 -10.19 -6.41 -13.60
CA LEU A 114 -11.57 -5.92 -13.50
C LEU A 114 -12.60 -7.05 -13.70
N ARG A 115 -12.39 -7.91 -14.71
CA ARG A 115 -13.19 -9.15 -14.86
C ARG A 115 -13.11 -10.03 -13.61
N GLY A 116 -11.92 -10.16 -13.04
CA GLY A 116 -11.67 -10.89 -11.80
C GLY A 116 -12.46 -10.36 -10.61
N ILE A 117 -12.61 -9.05 -10.46
CA ILE A 117 -13.48 -8.46 -9.41
C ILE A 117 -14.94 -8.90 -9.60
N GLU A 118 -15.47 -8.83 -10.82
CA GLU A 118 -16.86 -9.24 -11.10
C GLU A 118 -17.09 -10.74 -10.85
N LEU A 119 -16.11 -11.59 -11.18
CA LEU A 119 -16.20 -13.04 -11.00
C LEU A 119 -15.97 -13.49 -9.56
N PHE A 120 -14.98 -12.91 -8.89
CA PHE A 120 -14.41 -13.46 -7.66
C PHE A 120 -14.63 -12.59 -6.43
N ALA A 121 -15.04 -11.33 -6.59
CA ALA A 121 -15.37 -10.43 -5.48
C ALA A 121 -16.63 -9.58 -5.76
N PRO A 122 -17.79 -10.20 -6.10
CA PRO A 122 -18.98 -9.46 -6.52
C PRO A 122 -19.57 -8.53 -5.43
N TRP A 123 -19.14 -8.71 -4.18
CA TRP A 123 -19.47 -7.88 -3.03
C TRP A 123 -18.76 -6.51 -3.01
N ILE A 124 -17.70 -6.31 -3.81
CA ILE A 124 -17.10 -4.99 -4.01
C ILE A 124 -18.16 -4.04 -4.58
N LYS A 125 -18.34 -2.88 -3.94
CA LYS A 125 -19.42 -1.95 -4.29
C LYS A 125 -19.04 -1.06 -5.46
N ASN A 126 -17.91 -0.36 -5.38
CA ASN A 126 -17.38 0.47 -6.46
C ASN A 126 -15.94 0.07 -6.81
N ILE A 127 -15.56 0.33 -8.05
CA ILE A 127 -14.20 0.18 -8.54
C ILE A 127 -13.72 1.57 -8.99
N TRP A 128 -12.71 2.10 -8.31
CA TRP A 128 -12.15 3.42 -8.59
C TRP A 128 -10.79 3.28 -9.28
N ILE A 129 -10.66 3.76 -10.50
CA ILE A 129 -9.41 3.73 -11.26
C ILE A 129 -8.78 5.12 -11.21
N LEU A 130 -7.64 5.20 -10.54
CA LEU A 130 -6.81 6.41 -10.42
C LEU A 130 -5.90 6.49 -11.65
N THR A 131 -6.08 7.53 -12.47
CA THR A 131 -5.35 7.66 -13.74
C THR A 131 -4.87 9.07 -14.02
N ASP A 132 -3.91 9.21 -14.94
CA ASP A 132 -3.45 10.49 -15.47
C ASP A 132 -4.39 11.05 -16.57
N SER A 133 -5.69 11.10 -16.28
CA SER A 133 -6.76 11.47 -17.23
C SER A 133 -6.90 10.51 -18.42
N GLN A 134 -6.65 9.23 -18.18
CA GLN A 134 -6.74 8.17 -19.17
C GLN A 134 -7.96 7.29 -18.90
N ILE A 135 -8.57 6.80 -19.98
CA ILE A 135 -9.67 5.82 -19.96
C ILE A 135 -9.28 4.70 -20.94
N PRO A 136 -9.24 3.43 -20.50
CA PRO A 136 -9.03 2.30 -21.41
C PRO A 136 -10.09 2.26 -22.51
N ASP A 137 -9.67 2.01 -23.74
CA ASP A 137 -10.53 2.00 -24.94
C ASP A 137 -11.62 0.92 -24.88
N TYR A 138 -11.36 -0.17 -24.16
CA TYR A 138 -12.31 -1.27 -23.97
C TYR A 138 -13.40 -1.01 -22.92
N ILE A 139 -13.39 0.13 -22.21
CA ILE A 139 -14.40 0.45 -21.20
C ILE A 139 -15.46 1.38 -21.81
N ASN A 140 -16.68 0.85 -21.93
CA ASN A 140 -17.85 1.61 -22.38
C ASN A 140 -18.48 2.38 -21.21
N LEU A 141 -18.29 3.70 -21.20
CA LEU A 141 -18.84 4.59 -20.17
C LEU A 141 -20.35 4.82 -20.28
N ASP A 142 -20.97 4.50 -21.42
CA ASP A 142 -22.43 4.63 -21.60
C ASP A 142 -23.20 3.51 -20.89
N ILE A 143 -22.52 2.45 -20.47
CA ILE A 143 -23.12 1.31 -19.77
C ILE A 143 -22.91 1.49 -18.26
N PRO A 144 -24.00 1.61 -17.47
CA PRO A 144 -23.88 1.71 -16.02
C PRO A 144 -23.10 0.54 -15.44
N SER A 145 -22.05 0.85 -14.67
CA SER A 145 -21.20 -0.13 -14.02
C SER A 145 -20.70 0.36 -12.66
N LYS A 146 -19.97 -0.50 -11.95
CA LYS A 146 -19.28 -0.14 -10.70
C LYS A 146 -18.02 0.69 -10.93
N ILE A 147 -17.54 0.77 -12.18
CA ILE A 147 -16.27 1.39 -12.55
C ILE A 147 -16.42 2.91 -12.63
N LYS A 148 -15.51 3.61 -11.96
CA LYS A 148 -15.44 5.07 -11.89
C LYS A 148 -13.99 5.50 -12.01
N PHE A 149 -13.76 6.67 -12.58
CA PHE A 149 -12.42 7.23 -12.76
C PHE A 149 -12.20 8.41 -11.84
N ILE A 150 -11.01 8.47 -11.23
CA ILE A 150 -10.55 9.61 -10.43
C ILE A 150 -9.22 10.04 -11.04
N TYR A 151 -9.15 11.27 -11.51
CA TYR A 151 -7.92 11.78 -12.11
C TYR A 151 -6.97 12.34 -11.05
N HIS A 152 -5.66 12.19 -11.27
CA HIS A 152 -4.64 12.65 -10.31
C HIS A 152 -4.86 14.10 -9.81
N GLU A 153 -5.27 15.01 -10.69
CA GLU A 153 -5.54 16.43 -10.35
C GLU A 153 -6.63 16.64 -9.28
N SER A 154 -7.52 15.67 -9.11
CA SER A 154 -8.66 15.77 -8.18
C SER A 154 -8.29 15.46 -6.74
N PHE A 155 -7.27 14.63 -6.50
CA PHE A 155 -6.91 14.17 -5.14
C PHE A 155 -5.46 14.48 -4.74
N PHE A 156 -4.61 15.00 -5.64
CA PHE A 156 -3.32 15.52 -5.21
C PHE A 156 -3.50 16.76 -4.33
N ALA A 157 -3.04 16.68 -3.08
CA ALA A 157 -3.16 17.79 -2.13
C ALA A 157 -2.40 19.04 -2.60
N ASN A 158 -1.26 18.84 -3.26
CA ASN A 158 -0.55 19.89 -3.98
C ASN A 158 -0.53 19.60 -5.50
N ARG A 159 -1.31 20.36 -6.26
CA ARG A 159 -1.37 20.22 -7.72
C ARG A 159 -0.05 20.53 -8.43
N SER A 160 0.85 21.31 -7.84
CA SER A 160 2.17 21.59 -8.45
C SER A 160 3.07 20.34 -8.51
N HIS A 161 2.71 19.28 -7.78
CA HIS A 161 3.40 17.99 -7.83
C HIS A 161 3.06 17.20 -9.11
N LEU A 162 2.09 17.62 -9.92
CA LEU A 162 1.74 17.00 -11.20
C LEU A 162 2.45 17.65 -12.41
N PRO A 163 2.59 16.94 -13.54
CA PRO A 163 2.37 15.50 -13.70
C PRO A 163 3.38 14.70 -12.89
N THR A 164 3.09 13.44 -12.54
CA THR A 164 4.06 12.54 -11.89
C THR A 164 4.07 11.20 -12.61
N PHE A 165 5.20 10.50 -12.52
CA PHE A 165 5.42 9.17 -13.08
C PHE A 165 5.90 8.19 -11.99
N SER A 166 5.65 8.54 -10.71
CA SER A 166 5.98 7.74 -9.54
C SER A 166 4.70 7.23 -8.89
N SER A 167 4.54 5.91 -8.79
CA SER A 167 3.42 5.34 -8.01
C SER A 167 3.47 5.79 -6.56
N VAL A 168 4.67 5.95 -5.97
CA VAL A 168 4.81 6.39 -4.58
C VAL A 168 4.32 7.83 -4.39
N SER A 169 4.48 8.69 -5.40
CA SER A 169 3.92 10.05 -5.39
C SER A 169 2.38 10.03 -5.41
N ILE A 170 1.79 9.12 -6.19
CA ILE A 170 0.34 8.92 -6.28
C ILE A 170 -0.21 8.34 -4.96
N GLU A 171 0.38 7.24 -4.50
CA GLU A 171 0.08 6.54 -3.24
C GLU A 171 0.15 7.47 -2.02
N SER A 172 1.12 8.39 -1.98
CA SER A 172 1.26 9.38 -0.89
C SER A 172 0.04 10.30 -0.73
N ASN A 173 -0.85 10.37 -1.71
CA ASN A 173 -2.09 11.15 -1.68
C ASN A 173 -3.35 10.31 -1.37
N PHE A 174 -3.23 9.01 -1.06
CA PHE A 174 -4.40 8.15 -0.80
C PHE A 174 -5.27 8.60 0.37
N TYR A 175 -4.69 9.31 1.35
CA TYR A 175 -5.47 9.92 2.44
C TYR A 175 -6.49 10.96 1.94
N ASN A 176 -6.23 11.56 0.77
CA ASN A 176 -6.97 12.66 0.16
C ASN A 176 -7.89 12.20 -0.99
N LEU A 177 -8.12 10.90 -1.13
CA LEU A 177 -9.10 10.40 -2.11
C LEU A 177 -10.49 11.02 -1.84
N PRO A 178 -11.33 11.23 -2.87
CA PRO A 178 -12.68 11.77 -2.71
C PRO A 178 -13.50 11.03 -1.64
N GLU A 179 -14.41 11.73 -0.96
CA GLU A 179 -15.20 11.18 0.15
C GLU A 179 -16.14 10.04 -0.29
N GLU A 180 -16.46 9.96 -1.59
CA GLU A 180 -17.23 8.89 -2.20
C GLU A 180 -16.49 7.54 -2.20
N VAL A 181 -15.16 7.56 -2.14
CA VAL A 181 -14.36 6.34 -1.94
C VAL A 181 -14.51 5.89 -0.49
N SER A 182 -14.94 4.64 -0.30
CA SER A 182 -15.17 4.07 1.03
C SER A 182 -13.98 4.26 1.97
N ASN A 183 -14.26 4.33 3.28
CA ASN A 183 -13.21 4.30 4.31
C ASN A 183 -12.39 3.01 4.24
N CYS A 184 -13.01 1.88 3.93
CA CYS A 184 -12.33 0.60 3.74
C CYS A 184 -12.26 0.30 2.24
N PHE A 185 -11.06 0.14 1.71
CA PHE A 185 -10.87 -0.26 0.32
C PHE A 185 -9.71 -1.22 0.14
N LEU A 186 -9.82 -2.04 -0.89
CA LEU A 186 -8.75 -2.88 -1.38
C LEU A 186 -7.99 -2.11 -2.45
N TYR A 187 -6.67 -2.12 -2.39
CA TYR A 187 -5.82 -1.50 -3.39
C TYR A 187 -5.15 -2.55 -4.27
N PHE A 188 -5.25 -2.31 -5.57
CA PHE A 188 -4.67 -3.11 -6.64
C PHE A 188 -3.78 -2.21 -7.50
N ASN A 189 -2.59 -2.69 -7.84
CA ASN A 189 -1.97 -2.24 -9.09
C ASN A 189 -2.69 -2.95 -10.26
N ASP A 190 -2.46 -2.49 -11.48
CA ASP A 190 -3.06 -3.04 -12.71
C ASP A 190 -2.58 -4.46 -13.07
N ASP A 191 -1.52 -4.93 -12.43
CA ASP A 191 -0.96 -6.28 -12.55
C ASP A 191 -1.38 -7.23 -11.43
N VAL A 192 -2.28 -6.83 -10.52
CA VAL A 192 -2.82 -7.69 -9.45
C VAL A 192 -4.17 -8.24 -9.86
N LEU A 193 -4.32 -9.58 -9.88
CA LEU A 193 -5.54 -10.25 -10.31
C LEU A 193 -6.03 -11.26 -9.26
N LEU A 194 -7.34 -11.30 -9.03
CA LEU A 194 -7.98 -12.39 -8.28
C LEU A 194 -8.06 -13.63 -9.15
N LYS A 195 -7.58 -14.79 -8.70
CA LYS A 195 -7.69 -16.06 -9.45
C LYS A 195 -8.78 -17.00 -8.92
N GLU A 196 -9.27 -16.77 -7.71
CA GLU A 196 -10.29 -17.58 -7.04
C GLU A 196 -11.26 -16.68 -6.24
N PRO A 197 -12.49 -17.15 -5.94
CA PRO A 197 -13.43 -16.42 -5.10
C PRO A 197 -12.86 -16.00 -3.74
N VAL A 198 -13.01 -14.72 -3.42
CA VAL A 198 -12.65 -14.13 -2.14
C VAL A 198 -13.91 -13.64 -1.43
N GLU A 199 -13.89 -13.67 -0.10
CA GLU A 199 -14.95 -13.14 0.76
C GLU A 199 -14.49 -11.85 1.43
N PRO A 200 -15.38 -10.96 1.90
CA PRO A 200 -14.99 -9.79 2.69
C PRO A 200 -14.08 -10.17 3.87
N SER A 201 -14.35 -11.32 4.50
CA SER A 201 -13.58 -11.89 5.61
C SER A 201 -12.14 -12.27 5.28
N ASP A 202 -11.77 -12.35 4.00
CA ASP A 202 -10.37 -12.51 3.61
C ASP A 202 -9.55 -11.22 3.84
N PHE A 203 -10.21 -10.06 4.01
CA PHE A 203 -9.58 -8.73 4.11
C PHE A 203 -9.95 -7.97 5.39
N PHE A 204 -11.17 -8.13 5.85
CA PHE A 204 -11.74 -7.46 7.02
C PHE A 204 -12.65 -8.42 7.78
N ASP A 205 -12.53 -8.50 9.11
CA ASP A 205 -13.52 -9.25 9.90
C ASP A 205 -14.88 -8.54 9.96
N ASP A 206 -15.87 -9.13 10.65
CA ASP A 206 -17.23 -8.57 10.77
C ASP A 206 -17.27 -7.21 11.50
N GLU A 207 -16.21 -6.86 12.25
CA GLU A 207 -16.02 -5.57 12.91
C GLU A 207 -15.13 -4.61 12.08
N TYR A 208 -14.77 -5.01 10.85
CA TYR A 208 -13.82 -4.35 9.96
C TYR A 208 -12.38 -4.25 10.46
N ASN A 209 -11.99 -5.07 11.42
CA ASN A 209 -10.58 -5.21 11.79
C ASN A 209 -9.80 -5.80 10.62
N GLN A 210 -8.58 -5.31 10.36
CA GLN A 210 -7.89 -5.59 9.10
C GLN A 210 -7.18 -6.93 9.10
N VAL A 211 -7.14 -7.57 7.94
CA VAL A 211 -6.13 -8.58 7.62
C VAL A 211 -4.87 -7.91 7.08
N LEU A 212 -3.71 -8.30 7.62
CA LEU A 212 -2.39 -7.87 7.17
C LEU A 212 -1.80 -8.91 6.22
N PHE A 213 -1.43 -8.44 5.03
CA PHE A 213 -0.69 -9.20 4.03
C PHE A 213 0.79 -8.86 4.14
N GLU A 214 1.57 -9.78 4.70
CA GLU A 214 2.99 -9.60 4.97
C GLU A 214 3.78 -10.86 4.64
N VAL A 215 5.01 -10.68 4.21
CA VAL A 215 5.96 -11.77 4.03
C VAL A 215 6.82 -11.96 5.28
N ASN A 216 7.24 -13.20 5.53
CA ASN A 216 8.15 -13.54 6.63
C ASN A 216 9.60 -13.17 6.29
N ASP A 217 9.81 -11.91 5.91
CA ASP A 217 11.08 -11.31 5.54
C ASP A 217 11.09 -9.87 6.07
N PRO A 218 11.58 -9.64 7.30
CA PRO A 218 11.55 -8.33 7.92
C PRO A 218 12.65 -7.40 7.42
N VAL A 219 12.33 -6.11 7.39
CA VAL A 219 13.33 -5.04 7.39
C VAL A 219 13.99 -5.00 8.76
N GLY A 220 15.11 -5.72 8.88
CA GLY A 220 15.85 -5.89 10.13
C GLY A 220 17.30 -5.40 10.07
N MET A 221 18.03 -5.63 11.16
CA MET A 221 19.40 -5.13 11.37
C MET A 221 20.40 -5.55 10.26
N TYR A 222 20.18 -6.70 9.63
CA TYR A 222 21.00 -7.13 8.48
C TYR A 222 20.90 -6.12 7.33
N MET A 223 19.68 -5.78 6.89
CA MET A 223 19.49 -4.79 5.82
C MET A 223 20.07 -3.42 6.17
N TYR A 224 19.99 -3.01 7.44
CA TYR A 224 20.57 -1.74 7.90
C TYR A 224 22.10 -1.72 7.73
N LYS A 225 22.78 -2.82 8.09
CA LYS A 225 24.24 -2.94 7.95
C LYS A 225 24.70 -3.00 6.50
N HIS A 226 23.88 -3.59 5.64
CA HIS A 226 24.17 -3.77 4.21
C HIS A 226 23.51 -2.69 3.33
N PHE A 227 23.08 -1.56 3.91
CA PHE A 227 22.27 -0.55 3.22
C PHE A 227 22.82 -0.11 1.86
N ASN A 228 24.14 0.08 1.75
CA ASN A 228 24.75 0.56 0.51
C ASN A 228 24.69 -0.47 -0.63
N GLU A 229 24.62 -1.76 -0.30
CA GLU A 229 24.57 -2.90 -1.23
C GLU A 229 23.15 -3.19 -1.74
N LEU A 230 22.14 -2.60 -1.10
CA LEU A 230 20.74 -2.81 -1.45
C LEU A 230 20.34 -2.08 -2.75
N ASP A 231 19.37 -2.64 -3.47
CA ASP A 231 18.69 -1.93 -4.54
C ASP A 231 17.84 -0.75 -4.02
N ALA A 232 17.30 0.04 -4.94
CA ALA A 232 16.54 1.26 -4.58
C ALA A 232 15.29 0.97 -3.73
N TYR A 233 14.60 -0.15 -3.97
CA TYR A 233 13.40 -0.54 -3.23
C TYR A 233 13.74 -1.00 -1.81
N HIS A 234 14.77 -1.82 -1.67
CA HIS A 234 15.23 -2.26 -0.36
C HIS A 234 15.82 -1.11 0.46
N LYS A 235 16.46 -0.12 -0.18
CA LYS A 235 16.88 1.14 0.47
C LYS A 235 15.68 1.93 1.00
N SER A 236 14.63 2.08 0.21
CA SER A 236 13.44 2.82 0.64
C SER A 236 12.70 2.14 1.79
N LEU A 237 12.68 0.81 1.83
CA LEU A 237 12.17 0.04 2.98
C LEU A 237 12.99 0.31 4.26
N VAL A 238 14.33 0.32 4.17
CA VAL A 238 15.19 0.63 5.33
C VAL A 238 14.95 2.06 5.81
N LEU A 239 14.90 3.04 4.92
CA LEU A 239 14.66 4.44 5.28
C LEU A 239 13.25 4.65 5.86
N SER A 240 12.25 3.95 5.33
CA SER A 240 10.90 3.92 5.90
C SER A 240 10.88 3.35 7.32
N SER A 241 11.65 2.28 7.57
CA SER A 241 11.79 1.68 8.90
C SER A 241 12.51 2.62 9.87
N GLN A 242 13.55 3.33 9.42
CA GLN A 242 14.27 4.34 10.21
C GLN A 242 13.41 5.57 10.53
N LEU A 243 12.52 5.97 9.62
CA LEU A 243 11.53 7.02 9.89
C LEU A 243 10.64 6.64 11.07
N LEU A 244 10.13 5.40 11.07
CA LEU A 244 9.31 4.88 12.16
C LEU A 244 10.10 4.78 13.48
N ASP A 245 11.33 4.27 13.43
CA ASP A 245 12.24 4.26 14.59
C ASP A 245 12.39 5.66 15.21
N SER A 246 12.55 6.68 14.37
CA SER A 246 12.70 8.07 14.81
C SER A 246 11.45 8.61 15.52
N ILE A 247 10.26 8.28 15.03
CA ILE A 247 9.00 8.82 15.53
C ILE A 247 8.53 8.06 16.77
N TRP A 248 8.60 6.72 16.73
CA TRP A 248 8.08 5.85 17.77
C TRP A 248 9.11 5.46 18.83
N LYS A 249 10.38 5.79 18.61
CA LYS A 249 11.51 5.49 19.51
C LYS A 249 11.70 3.99 19.78
N ASP A 250 11.28 3.13 18.85
CA ASP A 250 11.39 1.67 18.92
C ASP A 250 12.50 1.12 18.02
N TYR A 251 13.69 1.73 18.14
CA TYR A 251 14.89 1.40 17.36
C TYR A 251 15.23 -0.10 17.37
N GLY A 252 15.59 -0.63 16.20
CA GLY A 252 16.03 -2.01 16.05
C GLY A 252 14.90 -3.05 15.99
N LYS A 253 13.64 -2.61 15.90
CA LYS A 253 12.49 -3.49 15.70
C LYS A 253 12.50 -4.07 14.29
N ASN A 254 12.33 -5.39 14.20
CA ASN A 254 12.10 -6.07 12.93
C ASN A 254 10.67 -5.79 12.46
N ARG A 255 10.52 -5.13 11.30
CA ARG A 255 9.23 -4.82 10.70
C ARG A 255 9.03 -5.66 9.44
N MET A 256 8.00 -6.49 9.41
CA MET A 256 7.70 -7.36 8.27
C MET A 256 7.37 -6.51 7.04
N LYS A 257 7.91 -6.90 5.88
CA LYS A 257 7.57 -6.28 4.60
C LYS A 257 6.12 -6.60 4.24
N SER A 258 5.45 -5.68 3.55
CA SER A 258 4.16 -5.96 2.93
C SER A 258 4.32 -7.03 1.85
N ASP A 259 3.33 -7.90 1.73
CA ASP A 259 3.28 -8.87 0.64
C ASP A 259 3.04 -8.18 -0.70
N HIS A 260 3.53 -8.76 -1.79
CA HIS A 260 3.28 -8.24 -3.14
C HIS A 260 1.95 -8.82 -3.66
N GLY A 261 0.92 -7.97 -3.72
CA GLY A 261 -0.43 -8.35 -4.11
C GLY A 261 -1.43 -7.29 -3.67
N VAL A 262 -2.67 -7.71 -3.41
CA VAL A 262 -3.72 -6.80 -2.94
C VAL A 262 -3.36 -6.25 -1.57
N GLN A 263 -3.44 -4.93 -1.42
CA GLN A 263 -3.27 -4.25 -0.14
C GLN A 263 -4.63 -3.86 0.43
N VAL A 264 -4.71 -3.76 1.76
CA VAL A 264 -5.93 -3.37 2.46
C VAL A 264 -5.69 -2.04 3.15
N PHE A 265 -6.53 -1.05 2.87
CA PHE A 265 -6.42 0.28 3.43
C PHE A 265 -7.69 0.73 4.14
N ASP A 266 -7.49 1.52 5.19
CA ASP A 266 -8.48 2.26 5.94
C ASP A 266 -8.12 3.75 5.95
N ARG A 267 -9.07 4.60 5.58
CA ARG A 267 -8.89 6.05 5.48
C ARG A 267 -8.46 6.68 6.81
N LYS A 268 -8.96 6.21 7.95
CA LYS A 268 -8.58 6.79 9.25
C LYS A 268 -7.14 6.47 9.60
N VAL A 269 -6.66 5.27 9.25
CA VAL A 269 -5.24 4.91 9.39
C VAL A 269 -4.38 5.76 8.45
N LEU A 270 -4.79 5.95 7.19
CA LEU A 270 -4.08 6.83 6.24
C LEU A 270 -4.00 8.28 6.75
N LEU A 271 -5.10 8.82 7.29
CA LEU A 271 -5.13 10.16 7.89
C LEU A 271 -4.24 10.25 9.13
N ARG A 272 -4.24 9.23 10.00
CA ARG A 272 -3.35 9.18 11.16
C ARG A 272 -1.88 9.15 10.73
N MET A 273 -1.55 8.38 9.71
CA MET A 273 -0.22 8.33 9.13
C MET A 273 0.17 9.70 8.54
N HIS A 274 -0.73 10.37 7.81
CA HIS A 274 -0.48 11.73 7.33
C HIS A 274 -0.24 12.72 8.50
N GLN A 275 -0.98 12.61 9.60
CA GLN A 275 -0.77 13.49 10.76
C GLN A 275 0.62 13.33 11.40
N GLU A 276 1.21 12.14 11.36
CA GLU A 276 2.53 11.85 11.95
C GLU A 276 3.71 12.00 10.97
N ILE A 277 3.54 11.63 9.69
CA ILE A 277 4.59 11.63 8.66
C ILE A 277 4.22 12.43 7.40
N GLY A 278 3.33 13.41 7.54
CA GLY A 278 2.82 14.19 6.42
C GLY A 278 3.89 14.91 5.61
N ASP A 279 4.96 15.38 6.26
CA ASP A 279 6.06 16.05 5.57
C ASP A 279 6.82 15.09 4.65
N GLN A 280 7.04 13.84 5.08
CA GLN A 280 7.71 12.82 4.27
C GLN A 280 6.82 12.33 3.12
N LEU A 281 5.51 12.19 3.36
CA LEU A 281 4.55 11.89 2.29
C LEU A 281 4.43 13.05 1.30
N CYS A 282 4.49 14.30 1.76
CA CYS A 282 4.47 15.48 0.90
C CYS A 282 5.73 15.56 0.03
N MET A 283 6.90 15.26 0.60
CA MET A 283 8.16 15.15 -0.13
C MET A 283 8.08 14.08 -1.23
N ALA A 284 7.68 12.84 -0.90
CA ALA A 284 7.48 11.79 -1.90
C ALA A 284 6.43 12.16 -2.94
N SER A 285 5.34 12.82 -2.53
CA SER A 285 4.34 13.34 -3.46
C SER A 285 4.95 14.29 -4.49
N SER A 286 5.97 15.08 -4.14
CA SER A 286 6.62 16.02 -5.06
C SER A 286 7.51 15.37 -6.12
N HIS A 287 7.94 14.12 -5.90
CA HIS A 287 8.85 13.42 -6.80
C HIS A 287 8.15 12.95 -8.07
N LYS A 288 8.77 13.30 -9.21
CA LYS A 288 8.28 12.95 -10.55
C LYS A 288 8.63 11.52 -10.98
N LYS A 289 9.67 10.94 -10.36
CA LYS A 289 10.13 9.55 -10.52
C LYS A 289 10.42 9.00 -9.13
N ARG A 290 10.32 7.69 -8.94
CA ARG A 290 10.62 7.04 -7.65
C ARG A 290 12.03 7.40 -7.18
N ASP A 291 12.15 7.76 -5.92
CA ASP A 291 13.39 7.98 -5.20
C ASP A 291 13.56 6.94 -4.10
N ASN A 292 14.80 6.59 -3.76
CA ASN A 292 15.04 5.60 -2.70
C ASN A 292 14.76 6.16 -1.30
N HIS A 293 14.56 7.47 -1.13
CA HIS A 293 14.09 8.08 0.12
C HIS A 293 12.56 8.12 0.24
N ASP A 294 11.83 7.67 -0.79
CA ASP A 294 10.38 7.69 -0.75
C ASP A 294 9.83 6.68 0.28
N PRO A 295 9.00 7.11 1.25
CA PRO A 295 8.31 6.20 2.15
C PRO A 295 7.49 5.14 1.38
N GLN A 296 7.69 3.87 1.71
CA GLN A 296 6.94 2.77 1.13
C GLN A 296 5.57 2.67 1.81
N LEU A 297 4.51 3.11 1.11
CA LEU A 297 3.17 3.28 1.68
C LEU A 297 2.65 2.01 2.34
N ALA A 298 2.55 0.90 1.60
CA ALA A 298 2.01 -0.36 2.10
C ALA A 298 2.79 -0.89 3.32
N PHE A 299 4.12 -0.82 3.26
CA PHE A 299 5.00 -1.22 4.35
C PHE A 299 4.73 -0.40 5.61
N ILE A 300 4.78 0.94 5.52
CA ILE A 300 4.55 1.84 6.67
C ILE A 300 3.13 1.67 7.20
N TYR A 301 2.15 1.63 6.32
CA TYR A 301 0.74 1.49 6.65
C TYR A 301 0.47 0.25 7.52
N ASN A 302 1.03 -0.92 7.16
CA ASN A 302 0.90 -2.13 7.97
C ASN A 302 1.44 -1.94 9.40
N GLN A 303 2.47 -1.12 9.59
CA GLN A 303 2.99 -0.82 10.93
C GLN A 303 2.06 0.10 11.72
N TYR A 304 1.42 1.08 11.05
CA TYR A 304 0.39 1.91 11.68
C TYR A 304 -0.84 1.08 12.08
N VAL A 305 -1.28 0.13 11.25
CA VAL A 305 -2.35 -0.81 11.60
C VAL A 305 -1.96 -1.61 12.84
N LYS A 306 -0.77 -2.22 12.87
CA LYS A 306 -0.27 -2.98 14.03
C LYS A 306 -0.23 -2.16 15.32
N ARG A 307 0.07 -0.86 15.21
CA ARG A 307 0.22 0.02 16.37
C ARG A 307 -1.12 0.59 16.86
N TYR A 308 -2.01 0.93 15.93
CA TYR A 308 -3.18 1.76 16.22
C TYR A 308 -4.52 1.11 15.87
N ALA A 309 -4.56 -0.13 15.38
CA ALA A 309 -5.80 -0.81 15.04
C ALA A 309 -5.76 -2.29 15.41
N GLN A 310 -6.95 -2.88 15.55
CA GLN A 310 -7.06 -4.33 15.64
C GLN A 310 -6.83 -4.95 14.26
N GLN A 311 -6.14 -6.09 14.26
CA GLN A 311 -5.71 -6.77 13.05
C GLN A 311 -5.53 -8.26 13.24
N TYR A 312 -5.49 -8.96 12.12
CA TYR A 312 -5.13 -10.37 11.99
C TYR A 312 -4.11 -10.54 10.88
N ARG A 313 -3.38 -11.65 10.90
CA ARG A 313 -2.50 -12.01 9.78
C ARG A 313 -3.26 -12.81 8.73
N ALA A 314 -2.97 -12.52 7.47
CA ALA A 314 -3.39 -13.34 6.35
C ALA A 314 -2.80 -14.75 6.46
N LYS A 315 -3.44 -15.71 5.77
CA LYS A 315 -2.82 -17.01 5.53
C LYS A 315 -1.56 -16.86 4.68
N THR A 316 -0.54 -17.63 5.02
CA THR A 316 0.67 -17.72 4.21
C THR A 316 0.35 -18.11 2.76
N GLY A 317 0.89 -17.35 1.82
CA GLY A 317 0.75 -17.60 0.39
C GLY A 317 -0.63 -17.24 -0.17
N PHE A 318 -1.36 -16.30 0.44
CA PHE A 318 -2.61 -15.78 -0.12
C PHE A 318 -2.38 -15.01 -1.43
N ASN A 319 -1.30 -14.21 -1.49
CA ASN A 319 -0.82 -13.62 -2.73
C ASN A 319 0.31 -14.47 -3.30
N PHE A 320 0.27 -14.65 -4.61
CA PHE A 320 1.36 -15.19 -5.40
C PHE A 320 2.02 -14.04 -6.18
N TYR A 321 3.34 -13.91 -6.10
CA TYR A 321 4.09 -12.94 -6.90
C TYR A 321 4.86 -13.66 -8.01
N GLY A 322 4.65 -13.24 -9.26
CA GLY A 322 5.34 -13.75 -10.43
C GLY A 322 5.86 -12.62 -11.31
N GLY A 323 7.14 -12.68 -11.68
CA GLY A 323 7.75 -11.72 -12.60
C GLY A 323 7.66 -12.18 -14.06
N LEU A 324 7.22 -11.31 -14.97
CA LEU A 324 7.38 -11.52 -16.41
C LEU A 324 8.77 -11.03 -16.83
N VAL A 325 9.82 -11.82 -16.60
CA VAL A 325 11.23 -11.38 -16.77
C VAL A 325 11.98 -12.07 -17.91
N GLU A 326 11.47 -13.20 -18.39
CA GLU A 326 12.16 -14.12 -19.29
C GLU A 326 11.25 -14.52 -20.48
N GLY A 327 11.68 -15.53 -21.23
CA GLY A 327 10.98 -16.06 -22.40
C GLY A 327 9.73 -16.89 -22.10
N LEU A 328 9.29 -17.62 -23.13
CA LEU A 328 7.99 -18.31 -23.14
C LEU A 328 7.93 -19.44 -22.11
N ALA A 329 9.02 -20.19 -21.92
CA ALA A 329 9.07 -21.31 -20.97
C ALA A 329 8.90 -20.84 -19.52
N HIS A 330 9.61 -19.77 -19.13
CA HIS A 330 9.48 -19.16 -17.81
C HIS A 330 8.05 -18.64 -17.59
N THR A 331 7.48 -17.94 -18.58
CA THR A 331 6.11 -17.44 -18.50
C THR A 331 5.10 -18.56 -18.24
N LYS A 332 5.18 -19.66 -19.00
CA LYS A 332 4.31 -20.83 -18.81
C LYS A 332 4.48 -21.45 -17.42
N GLN A 333 5.71 -21.58 -16.94
CA GLN A 333 5.98 -22.13 -15.62
C GLN A 333 5.41 -21.23 -14.51
N MET A 334 5.66 -19.92 -14.58
CA MET A 334 5.16 -18.95 -13.61
C MET A 334 3.63 -18.98 -13.52
N PHE A 335 2.91 -19.03 -14.64
CA PHE A 335 1.45 -19.19 -14.61
C PHE A 335 1.01 -20.56 -14.10
N SER A 336 1.72 -21.64 -14.45
CA SER A 336 1.44 -22.96 -13.90
C SER A 336 1.55 -22.95 -12.37
N ASP A 337 2.61 -22.34 -11.83
CA ASP A 337 2.84 -22.23 -10.40
C ASP A 337 1.78 -21.34 -9.74
N ALA A 338 1.46 -20.19 -10.33
CA ALA A 338 0.44 -19.26 -9.84
C ALA A 338 -0.94 -19.93 -9.78
N LEU A 339 -1.37 -20.57 -10.86
CA LEU A 339 -2.71 -21.16 -10.99
C LEU A 339 -2.86 -22.44 -10.16
N SER A 340 -1.80 -23.23 -10.01
CA SER A 340 -1.81 -24.45 -9.19
C SER A 340 -1.50 -24.20 -7.71
N HIS A 341 -1.13 -22.97 -7.32
CA HIS A 341 -0.79 -22.66 -5.93
C HIS A 341 -1.99 -22.93 -4.98
N PRO A 342 -1.83 -23.77 -3.95
CA PRO A 342 -2.96 -24.36 -3.21
C PRO A 342 -3.69 -23.37 -2.28
N THR A 343 -3.04 -22.27 -1.91
CA THR A 343 -3.60 -21.28 -0.97
C THR A 343 -3.71 -19.88 -1.57
N ALA A 344 -3.13 -19.65 -2.75
CA ALA A 344 -3.18 -18.32 -3.33
C ALA A 344 -4.58 -18.07 -3.86
N LYS A 345 -5.11 -16.87 -3.61
CA LYS A 345 -6.33 -16.39 -4.27
C LYS A 345 -6.06 -15.20 -5.17
N VAL A 346 -4.87 -14.62 -5.05
CA VAL A 346 -4.42 -13.44 -5.80
C VAL A 346 -3.10 -13.76 -6.46
N MET A 347 -2.89 -13.25 -7.67
CA MET A 347 -1.62 -13.27 -8.37
C MET A 347 -1.21 -11.85 -8.78
N CYS A 348 0.05 -11.50 -8.57
CA CYS A 348 0.67 -10.26 -9.05
C CYS A 348 1.62 -10.61 -10.19
N LEU A 349 1.39 -10.06 -11.37
CA LEU A 349 2.14 -10.31 -12.59
C LEU A 349 3.11 -9.16 -12.88
N ASN A 350 4.14 -9.03 -12.04
CA ASN A 350 5.04 -7.89 -12.14
C ASN A 350 5.79 -7.87 -13.46
N ASP A 351 5.68 -6.76 -14.17
CA ASP A 351 6.33 -6.59 -15.45
C ASP A 351 7.85 -6.35 -15.29
N GLY A 352 8.64 -7.23 -15.88
CA GLY A 352 10.09 -7.05 -16.05
C GLY A 352 10.53 -7.42 -17.46
N LEU A 353 9.60 -7.44 -18.43
CA LEU A 353 9.81 -8.10 -19.70
C LEU A 353 10.66 -7.20 -20.60
N ASN A 354 11.81 -7.70 -21.01
CA ASN A 354 12.65 -6.98 -21.97
C ASN A 354 11.96 -6.97 -23.35
N ASN A 355 11.64 -5.77 -23.85
CA ASN A 355 11.02 -5.56 -25.16
C ASN A 355 11.91 -5.99 -26.34
N HIS A 356 13.20 -6.22 -26.10
CA HIS A 356 14.14 -6.78 -27.08
C HIS A 356 14.33 -8.29 -26.95
N HIS A 357 13.60 -8.96 -26.05
CA HIS A 357 13.65 -10.42 -25.94
C HIS A 357 13.14 -11.06 -27.24
N THR A 358 13.83 -12.09 -27.73
CA THR A 358 13.50 -12.76 -29.01
C THR A 358 12.10 -13.36 -29.05
N GLU A 359 11.56 -13.71 -27.88
CA GLU A 359 10.22 -14.28 -27.70
C GLU A 359 9.18 -13.26 -27.19
N TYR A 360 9.46 -11.96 -27.22
CA TYR A 360 8.60 -10.93 -26.62
C TYR A 360 7.12 -11.05 -27.06
N THR A 361 6.88 -11.14 -28.37
CA THR A 361 5.53 -11.27 -28.91
C THR A 361 4.85 -12.57 -28.47
N GLN A 362 5.58 -13.70 -28.50
CA GLN A 362 5.04 -14.99 -28.04
C GLN A 362 4.69 -14.96 -26.55
N VAL A 363 5.48 -14.26 -25.72
CA VAL A 363 5.18 -14.07 -24.30
C VAL A 363 3.87 -13.30 -24.14
N LEU A 364 3.70 -12.17 -24.82
CA LEU A 364 2.45 -11.39 -24.74
C LEU A 364 1.23 -12.17 -25.21
N GLU A 365 1.34 -12.91 -26.31
CA GLU A 365 0.27 -13.79 -26.81
C GLU A 365 -0.07 -14.89 -25.80
N GLN A 366 0.95 -15.47 -25.14
CA GLN A 366 0.76 -16.50 -24.12
C GLN A 366 0.09 -15.95 -22.86
N VAL A 367 0.51 -14.77 -22.38
CA VAL A 367 -0.14 -14.07 -21.27
C VAL A 367 -1.61 -13.85 -21.59
N LYS A 368 -1.91 -13.24 -22.75
CA LYS A 368 -3.27 -12.99 -23.20
C LYS A 368 -4.10 -14.27 -23.26
N SER A 369 -3.56 -15.34 -23.86
CA SER A 369 -4.25 -16.63 -23.99
C SER A 369 -4.62 -17.24 -22.64
N ILE A 370 -3.71 -17.18 -21.65
CA ILE A 370 -3.97 -17.69 -20.30
C ILE A 370 -5.03 -16.83 -19.60
N LEU A 371 -4.93 -15.51 -19.70
CA LEU A 371 -5.88 -14.60 -19.07
C LEU A 371 -7.28 -14.68 -19.72
N ASP A 372 -7.38 -14.87 -21.03
CA ASP A 372 -8.65 -15.14 -21.72
C ASP A 372 -9.30 -16.44 -21.21
N ALA A 373 -8.49 -17.49 -20.95
CA ALA A 373 -8.98 -18.74 -20.40
C ALA A 373 -9.42 -18.62 -18.92
N GLN A 374 -8.69 -17.83 -18.13
CA GLN A 374 -8.96 -17.66 -16.70
C GLN A 374 -10.15 -16.72 -16.43
N TYR A 375 -10.36 -15.73 -17.29
CA TYR A 375 -11.41 -14.71 -17.16
C TYR A 375 -12.29 -14.66 -18.41
N PRO A 376 -13.01 -15.74 -18.77
CA PRO A 376 -13.63 -15.89 -20.08
C PRO A 376 -14.88 -15.02 -20.29
N ILE A 377 -15.44 -14.44 -19.23
CA ILE A 377 -16.69 -13.69 -19.28
C ILE A 377 -16.39 -12.20 -19.45
N SER A 378 -16.77 -11.63 -20.60
CA SER A 378 -16.80 -10.18 -20.82
C SER A 378 -18.01 -9.54 -20.12
N PRO A 379 -17.80 -8.64 -19.16
CA PRO A 379 -18.89 -7.92 -18.50
C PRO A 379 -19.53 -6.89 -19.44
N PRO A 380 -20.74 -6.39 -19.13
CA PRO A 380 -21.44 -5.44 -20.00
C PRO A 380 -20.67 -4.14 -20.28
N TRP A 381 -19.85 -3.68 -19.33
CA TRP A 381 -19.03 -2.47 -19.51
C TRP A 381 -17.88 -2.66 -20.51
N GLU A 382 -17.56 -3.89 -20.89
CA GLU A 382 -16.48 -4.17 -21.82
C GLU A 382 -16.99 -4.14 -23.26
N THR A 383 -16.41 -3.27 -24.09
CA THR A 383 -16.72 -3.26 -25.52
C THR A 383 -16.27 -4.55 -26.17
N GLN A 384 -17.13 -5.19 -26.96
CA GLN A 384 -16.72 -6.30 -27.80
C GLN A 384 -15.80 -5.78 -28.91
N SER A 385 -14.52 -6.15 -28.83
CA SER A 385 -13.50 -5.87 -29.85
C SER A 385 -13.65 -6.75 -31.08
#